data_AF-A0A183CUN6-F1
#
_entry.id   AF-A0A183CUN6-F1
#
_cell.length_a   1.000
_cell.length_b   1.000
_cell.length_c   1.000
_cell.angle_alpha   90.00
_cell.angle_beta   90.00
_cell.angle_gamma   90.00
#
_symmetry.space_group_name_H-M   'P 1'
#
loop_
_entity.id
_entity.type
_entity.pdbx_description
1 polymer ?
#
loop_
_entity_poly.entity_id
_entity_poly.type
_entity_poly.pdbx_seq_one_letter_code
_entity_poly.pdbx_strand_id
1 'polypeptide(L)'
;MQQCRRRSDSNGWVCVSLKDASTGMLGPPFTCPLPDGAGYRAVLYKDGEPLFCQTRKKGSCPKGYECIQSIGLSTEKGNGVCCPRRETACGQEVCESPDGWLLRWYFNGETCEAFHWNPELQATANNFITKAHCQNYCIR
;
A
#
# COMPACT_ATOMS: atom_id res chain seq x y z
N MET A 1 9.20 -11.82 -11.65
CA MET A 1 8.52 -11.16 -10.52
C MET A 1 7.39 -12.07 -10.07
N GLN A 2 7.35 -12.49 -8.81
CA GLN A 2 6.23 -13.30 -8.30
C GLN A 2 5.08 -12.34 -7.97
N GLN A 3 4.19 -12.10 -8.93
CA GLN A 3 3.00 -11.27 -8.76
C GLN A 3 1.79 -12.19 -8.60
N CYS A 4 1.06 -12.08 -7.49
CA CYS A 4 -0.15 -12.87 -7.27
C CYS A 4 -1.38 -12.03 -7.56
N ARG A 5 -2.35 -12.59 -8.30
CA ARG A 5 -3.62 -11.90 -8.56
C ARG A 5 -4.54 -11.95 -7.34
N ARG A 6 -5.05 -10.80 -6.93
CA ARG A 6 -6.02 -10.63 -5.84
C ARG A 6 -7.18 -9.77 -6.28
N ARG A 7 -8.33 -10.02 -5.67
CA ARG A 7 -9.52 -9.19 -5.89
C ARG A 7 -9.42 -7.93 -5.06
N SER A 8 -9.63 -6.81 -5.72
CA SER A 8 -9.84 -5.47 -5.18
C SER A 8 -11.24 -5.04 -5.57
N ASP A 9 -11.95 -4.42 -4.64
CA ASP A 9 -13.30 -3.92 -4.90
C ASP A 9 -13.25 -2.69 -5.82
N SER A 10 -12.16 -1.90 -5.74
CA SER A 10 -11.98 -0.69 -6.54
C SER A 10 -11.34 -0.94 -7.90
N ASN A 11 -10.47 -1.95 -8.02
CA ASN A 11 -9.62 -2.17 -9.20
C ASN A 11 -9.80 -3.55 -9.85
N GLY A 12 -10.77 -4.36 -9.41
CA GLY A 12 -11.01 -5.68 -9.98
C GLY A 12 -9.90 -6.67 -9.63
N TRP A 13 -9.18 -7.22 -10.61
CA TRP A 13 -8.05 -8.12 -10.35
C TRP A 13 -6.74 -7.35 -10.39
N VAL A 14 -6.03 -7.32 -9.28
CA VAL A 14 -4.76 -6.60 -9.11
C VAL A 14 -3.62 -7.55 -8.83
N CYS A 15 -2.42 -7.22 -9.32
CA CYS A 15 -1.19 -7.92 -9.00
C CYS A 15 -0.63 -7.41 -7.68
N VAL A 16 -0.31 -8.33 -6.78
CA VAL A 16 0.33 -8.02 -5.51
C VAL A 16 1.83 -8.29 -5.61
N SER A 17 2.66 -7.26 -5.39
CA SER A 17 4.10 -7.43 -5.23
C SER A 17 4.43 -7.88 -3.80
N LEU A 18 5.06 -9.04 -3.69
CA LEU A 18 5.57 -9.57 -2.41
C LEU A 18 7.00 -9.11 -2.10
N LYS A 19 7.65 -8.36 -3.00
CA LYS A 19 9.02 -7.91 -2.74
C LYS A 19 9.00 -6.72 -1.80
N ASP A 20 9.72 -6.85 -0.69
CA ASP A 20 10.00 -5.75 0.20
C ASP A 20 10.96 -4.74 -0.46
N ALA A 21 10.66 -3.46 -0.29
CA ALA A 21 11.41 -2.37 -0.91
C ALA A 21 12.76 -2.11 -0.25
N SER A 22 12.94 -2.50 1.02
CA SER A 22 14.21 -2.31 1.75
C SER A 22 15.24 -3.40 1.42
N THR A 23 14.81 -4.66 1.44
CA THR A 23 15.67 -5.83 1.30
C THR A 23 15.67 -6.44 -0.10
N GLY A 24 14.66 -6.15 -0.93
CA GLY A 24 14.43 -6.83 -2.20
C GLY A 24 14.00 -8.30 -2.07
N MET A 25 13.88 -8.80 -0.83
CA MET A 25 13.44 -10.16 -0.49
C MET A 25 11.91 -10.24 -0.43
N LEU A 26 11.37 -11.43 -0.19
CA LEU A 26 9.94 -11.58 0.09
C LEU A 26 9.60 -10.92 1.42
N GLY A 27 8.74 -9.91 1.39
CA GLY A 27 8.12 -9.30 2.56
C GLY A 27 7.01 -10.18 3.16
N PRO A 28 6.29 -9.68 4.17
CA PRO A 28 5.23 -10.43 4.80
C PRO A 28 4.12 -10.84 3.80
N PRO A 29 3.38 -11.92 4.09
CA PRO A 29 2.33 -12.45 3.20
C PRO A 29 1.11 -11.54 3.05
N PHE A 30 1.10 -10.37 3.70
CA PHE A 30 0.06 -9.36 3.61
C PHE A 30 0.67 -8.06 3.09
N THR A 31 0.08 -7.50 2.03
CA THR A 31 0.62 -6.31 1.39
C THR A 31 -0.47 -5.65 0.55
N CYS A 32 -0.37 -4.34 0.38
CA CYS A 32 -1.29 -3.60 -0.45
C CYS A 32 -0.81 -3.59 -1.91
N PRO A 33 -1.69 -3.92 -2.87
CA PRO A 33 -1.33 -3.99 -4.28
C PRO A 33 -1.12 -2.59 -4.87
N LEU A 34 -1.75 -1.57 -4.26
CA LEU A 34 -1.74 -0.22 -4.76
C LEU A 34 -1.52 0.79 -3.62
N PRO A 35 -0.84 1.90 -3.93
CA PRO A 35 -0.04 2.09 -5.13
C PRO A 35 1.26 1.25 -5.10
N ASP A 36 1.64 0.70 -6.25
CA ASP A 36 2.94 0.09 -6.49
C ASP A 36 4.09 1.01 -6.04
N GLY A 37 4.78 0.55 -5.00
CA GLY A 37 5.91 1.24 -4.38
C GLY A 37 5.91 1.13 -2.87
N ALA A 38 4.77 1.35 -2.23
CA ALA A 38 4.68 1.40 -0.76
C ALA A 38 4.75 0.00 -0.09
N GLY A 39 4.46 -1.06 -0.85
CA GLY A 39 4.58 -2.45 -0.38
C GLY A 39 3.68 -2.76 0.83
N TYR A 40 4.14 -3.66 1.71
CA TYR A 40 3.37 -4.03 2.91
C TYR A 40 3.23 -2.89 3.93
N ARG A 41 4.04 -1.84 3.80
CA ARG A 41 4.01 -0.69 4.70
C ARG A 41 2.83 0.24 4.44
N ALA A 42 2.15 0.11 3.29
CA ALA A 42 0.88 0.80 3.01
C ALA A 42 -0.36 0.18 3.70
N VAL A 43 -0.21 -0.96 4.38
CA VAL A 43 -1.30 -1.55 5.15
C VAL A 43 -1.71 -0.60 6.28
N LEU A 44 -3.01 -0.51 6.56
CA LEU A 44 -3.50 0.25 7.70
C LEU A 44 -3.05 -0.40 9.01
N TYR A 45 -2.33 0.35 9.85
CA TYR A 45 -2.01 -0.05 11.21
C TYR A 45 -2.98 0.61 12.20
N LYS A 46 -3.33 -0.13 13.25
CA LYS A 46 -4.09 0.36 14.39
C LYS A 46 -3.44 -0.17 15.66
N ASP A 47 -3.11 0.72 16.60
CA ASP A 47 -2.45 0.37 17.86
C ASP A 47 -1.13 -0.41 17.67
N GLY A 48 -0.38 -0.08 16.61
CA GLY A 48 0.90 -0.72 16.27
C GLY A 48 0.78 -2.04 15.49
N GLU A 49 -0.43 -2.54 15.24
CA GLU A 49 -0.67 -3.82 14.57
C GLU A 49 -1.37 -3.64 13.21
N PRO A 50 -1.10 -4.50 12.20
CA PRO A 50 -1.84 -4.49 10.95
C PRO A 50 -3.34 -4.73 11.18
N LEU A 51 -4.19 -3.91 10.57
CA LEU A 51 -5.63 -4.11 10.64
C LEU A 51 -6.07 -5.20 9.67
N PHE A 52 -6.28 -6.40 10.23
CA PHE A 52 -6.83 -7.55 9.50
C PHE A 52 -8.33 -7.39 9.21
N CYS A 53 -8.75 -7.97 8.09
CA CYS A 53 -10.12 -7.93 7.61
C CYS A 53 -10.57 -9.28 7.04
N GLN A 54 -11.89 -9.45 6.94
CA GLN A 54 -12.52 -10.62 6.33
C GLN A 54 -13.03 -10.23 4.94
N THR A 55 -12.43 -10.80 3.88
CA THR A 55 -12.74 -10.45 2.48
C THR A 55 -14.19 -10.71 2.08
N ARG A 56 -14.90 -11.61 2.78
CA ARG A 56 -16.31 -11.91 2.53
C ARG A 56 -17.28 -11.06 3.37
N LYS A 57 -16.77 -10.27 4.32
CA LYS A 57 -17.58 -9.45 5.23
C LYS A 57 -17.51 -7.98 4.81
N LYS A 58 -18.66 -7.40 4.49
CA LYS A 58 -18.75 -5.96 4.22
C LYS A 58 -18.45 -5.17 5.49
N GLY A 59 -17.81 -4.00 5.34
CA GLY A 59 -17.48 -3.13 6.46
C GLY A 59 -16.37 -3.64 7.37
N SER A 60 -15.60 -4.65 6.97
CA SER A 60 -14.43 -5.10 7.72
C SER A 60 -13.27 -4.10 7.74
N CYS A 61 -13.28 -3.11 6.84
CA CYS A 61 -12.32 -2.01 6.82
C CYS A 61 -13.06 -0.66 7.00
N PRO A 62 -12.39 0.33 7.60
CA PRO A 62 -12.96 1.67 7.75
C PRO A 62 -13.17 2.36 6.40
N LYS A 63 -13.94 3.47 6.41
CA LYS A 63 -14.15 4.28 5.21
C LYS A 63 -12.81 4.74 4.64
N GLY A 64 -12.68 4.71 3.31
CA GLY A 64 -11.43 5.01 2.63
C GLY A 64 -10.46 3.83 2.53
N TYR A 65 -10.83 2.65 3.04
CA TYR A 65 -10.03 1.43 2.95
C TYR A 65 -10.84 0.30 2.29
N GLU A 66 -10.13 -0.70 1.79
CA GLU A 66 -10.70 -1.93 1.23
C GLU A 66 -9.93 -3.15 1.72
N CYS A 67 -10.61 -4.29 1.77
CA CYS A 67 -10.01 -5.52 2.27
C CYS A 67 -9.33 -6.27 1.13
N ILE A 68 -8.00 -6.40 1.18
CA ILE A 68 -7.22 -7.17 0.21
C ILE A 68 -6.82 -8.50 0.85
N GLN A 69 -7.12 -9.60 0.16
CA GLN A 69 -6.80 -10.95 0.64
C GLN A 69 -5.29 -11.17 0.73
N SER A 70 -4.83 -11.64 1.89
CA SER A 70 -3.44 -12.03 2.13
C SER A 70 -3.05 -13.29 1.36
N ILE A 71 -1.75 -13.52 1.20
CA ILE A 71 -1.18 -14.65 0.45
C ILE A 71 -0.83 -15.78 1.40
N GLY A 72 -1.62 -16.85 1.38
CA GLY A 72 -1.34 -18.03 2.22
C GLY A 72 -1.52 -17.81 3.73
N LEU A 73 -2.01 -16.63 4.13
CA LEU A 73 -2.29 -16.30 5.52
C LEU A 73 -3.79 -16.13 5.74
N SER A 74 -4.34 -16.95 6.64
CA SER A 74 -5.70 -16.82 7.15
C SER A 74 -5.65 -17.05 8.66
N THR A 75 -6.15 -16.08 9.42
CA THR A 75 -6.15 -16.10 10.89
C THR A 75 -7.58 -15.90 11.41
N GLU A 76 -7.78 -16.06 12.72
CA GLU A 76 -9.05 -15.68 13.36
C GLU A 76 -9.37 -14.19 13.17
N LYS A 77 -8.35 -13.34 13.14
CA LYS A 77 -8.47 -11.89 12.92
C LYS A 77 -8.92 -11.54 11.49
N GLY A 78 -8.65 -12.42 10.52
CA GLY A 78 -9.01 -12.20 9.13
C GLY A 78 -8.13 -12.95 8.13
N ASN A 79 -8.55 -12.92 6.87
CA ASN A 79 -7.85 -13.50 5.72
C ASN A 79 -7.31 -12.44 4.74
N GLY A 80 -7.35 -11.18 5.16
CA GLY A 80 -6.87 -10.03 4.41
C GLY A 80 -6.45 -8.89 5.32
N VAL A 81 -5.99 -7.80 4.72
CA VAL A 81 -5.61 -6.56 5.40
C VAL A 81 -6.28 -5.35 4.76
N CYS A 82 -6.51 -4.32 5.57
CA CYS A 82 -7.11 -3.07 5.10
C CYS A 82 -6.08 -2.21 4.36
N CYS A 83 -6.32 -2.02 3.06
CA CYS A 83 -5.49 -1.21 2.19
C CYS A 83 -6.20 0.10 1.84
N PRO A 84 -5.48 1.23 1.78
CA PRO A 84 -6.06 2.51 1.45
C PRO A 84 -6.58 2.49 0.02
N ARG A 85 -7.76 3.06 -0.17
CA ARG A 85 -8.31 3.37 -1.49
C ARG A 85 -7.54 4.55 -2.08
N ARG A 86 -7.69 4.75 -3.38
CA ARG A 86 -7.07 5.84 -4.14
C ARG A 86 -7.17 7.20 -3.44
N GLU A 87 -8.38 7.62 -3.07
CA GLU A 87 -8.61 8.92 -2.42
C GLU A 87 -7.81 9.05 -1.11
N THR A 88 -7.80 8.00 -0.29
CA THR A 88 -7.04 7.96 0.97
C THR A 88 -5.54 7.97 0.71
N ALA A 89 -5.06 7.16 -0.23
CA ALA A 89 -3.63 7.07 -0.55
C ALA A 89 -3.11 8.40 -1.09
N CYS A 90 -3.84 9.07 -1.98
CA CYS A 90 -3.45 10.36 -2.55
C CYS A 90 -3.58 11.52 -1.54
N GLY A 91 -4.41 11.38 -0.52
CA GLY A 91 -4.58 12.39 0.55
C GLY A 91 -3.70 12.16 1.78
N GLN A 92 -2.90 11.09 1.82
CA GLN A 92 -1.96 10.86 2.92
C GLN A 92 -0.75 11.77 2.79
N GLU A 93 -0.23 12.24 3.92
CA GLU A 93 1.05 12.95 3.98
C GLU A 93 2.20 12.06 3.48
N VAL A 94 3.23 12.70 2.92
CA VAL A 94 4.46 12.01 2.56
C VAL A 94 5.22 11.62 3.83
N CYS A 95 5.75 10.40 3.87
CA CYS A 95 6.63 9.96 4.95
C CYS A 95 8.09 10.17 4.52
N GLU A 96 8.50 11.44 4.46
CA GLU A 96 9.89 11.80 4.20
C GLU A 96 10.72 11.63 5.47
N SER A 97 11.94 11.15 5.31
CA SER A 97 12.89 11.04 6.41
C SER A 97 14.24 11.66 6.01
N PRO A 98 14.94 12.36 6.94
CA PRO A 98 16.22 12.99 6.63
C PRO A 98 17.30 12.01 6.15
N ASP A 99 17.17 10.76 6.57
CA ASP A 99 18.06 9.66 6.21
C ASP A 99 17.58 8.89 4.98
N GLY A 100 16.55 9.33 4.27
CA GLY A 100 16.02 8.65 3.09
C GLY A 100 17.02 8.56 1.94
N TRP A 101 17.07 7.41 1.26
CA TRP A 101 17.97 7.18 0.11
C TRP A 101 17.25 6.68 -1.13
N LEU A 102 16.02 6.17 -1.01
CA LEU A 102 15.30 5.63 -2.14
C LEU A 102 14.44 6.73 -2.77
N LEU A 103 14.80 7.15 -3.99
CA LEU A 103 14.03 8.12 -4.76
C LEU A 103 12.63 7.57 -5.07
N ARG A 104 11.62 8.31 -4.64
CA ARG A 104 10.19 8.00 -4.82
C ARG A 104 9.44 9.25 -5.21
N TRP A 105 8.15 9.08 -5.51
CA TRP A 105 7.24 10.16 -5.86
C TRP A 105 6.06 10.17 -4.92
N TYR A 106 5.54 11.35 -4.57
CA TYR A 106 4.30 11.52 -3.81
C TYR A 106 3.42 12.57 -4.48
N PHE A 107 2.13 12.55 -4.21
CA PHE A 107 1.18 13.54 -4.69
C PHE A 107 0.97 14.61 -3.61
N ASN A 108 1.20 15.88 -3.93
CA ASN A 108 1.08 17.00 -2.99
C ASN A 108 -0.30 17.70 -3.01
N GLY A 109 -1.29 17.09 -3.66
CA GLY A 109 -2.62 17.67 -3.88
C GLY A 109 -2.78 18.34 -5.25
N GLU A 110 -1.69 18.70 -5.92
CA GLU A 110 -1.72 19.33 -7.25
C GLU A 110 -0.84 18.59 -8.26
N THR A 111 0.38 18.25 -7.87
CA THR A 111 1.36 17.60 -8.74
C THR A 111 2.06 16.44 -8.04
N CYS A 112 2.84 15.67 -8.82
CA CYS A 112 3.67 14.59 -8.31
C CYS A 112 5.12 15.05 -8.19
N GLU A 113 5.62 15.06 -6.97
CA GLU A 113 6.96 15.53 -6.60
C GLU A 113 7.83 14.38 -6.12
N ALA A 114 9.14 14.54 -6.31
CA ALA A 114 10.12 13.53 -5.90
C ALA A 114 10.54 13.75 -4.45
N PHE A 115 10.77 12.67 -3.72
CA PHE A 115 11.29 12.70 -2.35
C PHE A 115 12.20 11.49 -2.10
N HIS A 116 12.99 11.55 -1.03
CA HIS A 116 13.77 10.40 -0.58
C HIS A 116 13.08 9.71 0.58
N TRP A 117 12.86 8.40 0.41
CA TRP A 117 12.25 7.56 1.41
C TRP A 117 13.28 6.60 2.00
N ASN A 118 13.26 6.43 3.33
CA ASN A 118 13.92 5.32 4.02
C ASN A 118 12.95 4.11 4.06
N PRO A 119 13.18 3.04 3.28
CA PRO A 119 12.29 1.88 3.23
C PRO A 119 12.31 1.01 4.50
N GLU A 120 13.23 1.25 5.43
CA GLU A 120 13.27 0.60 6.74
C GLU A 120 12.28 1.24 7.73
N LEU A 121 11.90 2.50 7.50
CA LEU A 121 10.91 3.23 8.29
C LEU A 121 9.49 3.02 7.77
N GLN A 122 8.50 3.41 8.58
CA GLN A 122 7.10 3.37 8.16
C GLN A 122 6.90 4.19 6.88
N ALA A 123 5.88 3.85 6.10
CA ALA A 123 5.51 4.57 4.90
C ALA A 123 4.00 4.79 4.91
N THR A 124 3.57 5.87 4.27
CA THR A 124 2.19 6.01 3.82
C THR A 124 2.04 5.37 2.44
N ALA A 125 0.80 5.19 2.00
CA ALA A 125 0.51 4.80 0.63
C ALA A 125 0.77 5.92 -0.37
N ASN A 126 0.99 7.17 0.05
CA ASN A 126 1.43 8.24 -0.85
C ASN A 126 2.92 8.11 -1.23
N ASN A 127 3.28 6.99 -1.86
CA ASN A 127 4.65 6.62 -2.17
C ASN A 127 4.71 5.75 -3.43
N PHE A 128 5.12 6.36 -4.53
CA PHE A 128 5.09 5.79 -5.87
C PHE A 128 6.51 5.58 -6.43
N ILE A 129 6.70 4.49 -7.17
CA ILE A 129 7.99 4.19 -7.82
C ILE A 129 8.32 5.20 -8.92
N THR A 130 7.33 5.63 -9.71
CA THR A 130 7.54 6.53 -10.85
C THR A 130 6.58 7.72 -10.83
N LYS A 131 7.03 8.86 -11.37
CA LYS A 131 6.18 10.05 -11.56
C LYS A 131 4.93 9.72 -12.35
N ALA A 132 5.08 8.99 -13.46
CA ALA A 132 3.98 8.60 -14.32
C ALA A 132 2.93 7.76 -13.58
N HIS A 133 3.35 6.86 -12.68
CA HIS A 133 2.41 6.10 -11.86
C HIS A 133 1.66 7.02 -10.89
N CYS A 134 2.36 7.90 -10.17
CA CYS A 134 1.72 8.89 -9.29
C CYS A 134 0.68 9.74 -10.06
N GLN A 135 1.06 10.27 -11.22
CA GLN A 135 0.17 11.12 -12.02
C GLN A 135 -1.07 10.36 -12.49
N ASN A 136 -0.90 9.16 -13.03
CA ASN A 136 -2.01 8.34 -13.49
C ASN A 136 -2.91 7.88 -12.33
N TYR A 137 -2.35 7.70 -11.13
CA TYR A 137 -3.08 7.21 -9.98
C TYR A 137 -3.80 8.32 -9.22
N CYS A 138 -3.22 9.52 -9.07
CA CYS A 138 -3.81 10.59 -8.25
C CYS A 138 -4.50 11.71 -9.04
N ILE A 139 -4.01 12.06 -10.23
CA ILE A 139 -4.49 13.25 -10.97
C ILE A 139 -5.69 12.93 -11.88
N ARG A 140 -5.92 11.66 -12.21
CA ARG A 140 -6.92 11.26 -13.24
C ARG A 140 -8.38 11.23 -12.82
#